data_AF-A0A7K3Y707-F1
#
_entry.id   AF-A0A7K3Y707-F1
#
_cell.length_a   1.000
_cell.length_b   1.000
_cell.length_c   1.000
_cell.angle_alpha   90.00
_cell.angle_beta   90.00
_cell.angle_gamma   90.00
#
_symmetry.space_group_name_H-M   'P 1'
#
loop_
_entity.id
_entity.type
_entity.pdbx_description
1 polymer ?
#
loop_
_entity_poly.entity_id
_entity_poly.type
_entity_poly.pdbx_seq_one_letter_code
_entity_poly.pdbx_strand_id
1 'polypeptide(L)'
;MPHSEVVPWLIQQIYQVRPDLNLSKTAIHKILFKVRATLPENDPVRKCLPFYWYNYGPYSEVVESSIEALKGQGILREERTQTGKSLLVLNSRPDIFCVREDASTVIGRVVREIDPYHMEAFVHRIYRDYAPYEFMSRYKVDFLVPFSDYRASHPEGQRTLNRFLNEESTTPDLDHLENTLYDCEAVLMEESLFEKFNDEFTAYVSGAGKVFEFVREDEADTHPIVKATYASAVDLWYTFAKGVRIPDRGHDEYYNNRLRQWEQEYRASLRALTPKASEYNRYVRACTRHPSSREPGGRSTKILSSLIEGYFS
;
A
#
# COMPACT_ATOMS: atom_id res chain seq x y z
N MET A 1 20.19 27.60 8.54
CA MET A 1 19.12 27.20 9.47
C MET A 1 19.57 25.96 10.24
N PRO A 2 19.18 25.80 11.51
CA PRO A 2 19.26 24.53 12.23
C PRO A 2 18.53 23.43 11.46
N HIS A 3 19.03 22.19 11.50
CA HIS A 3 18.37 21.05 10.84
C HIS A 3 16.93 20.82 11.31
N SER A 4 16.61 21.20 12.55
CA SER A 4 15.28 21.12 13.17
C SER A 4 14.23 22.05 12.57
N GLU A 5 14.62 23.13 11.86
CA GLU A 5 13.69 24.12 11.30
C GLU A 5 13.30 23.82 9.84
N VAL A 6 14.09 23.01 9.14
CA VAL A 6 13.92 22.76 7.69
C VAL A 6 12.59 22.07 7.38
N VAL A 7 12.22 21.04 8.13
CA VAL A 7 10.99 20.27 7.88
C VAL A 7 9.71 21.03 8.29
N PRO A 8 9.64 21.71 9.46
CA PRO A 8 8.54 22.63 9.75
C PRO A 8 8.37 23.71 8.68
N TRP A 9 9.45 24.32 8.19
CA TRP A 9 9.40 25.29 7.10
C TRP A 9 8.86 24.67 5.80
N LEU A 10 9.34 23.48 5.40
CA LEU A 10 8.82 22.79 4.21
C LEU A 10 7.31 22.53 4.32
N ILE A 11 6.80 22.13 5.50
CA ILE A 11 5.36 21.96 5.70
C ILE A 11 4.63 23.30 5.52
N GLN A 12 5.13 24.39 6.12
CA GLN A 12 4.54 25.73 5.94
C GLN A 12 4.56 26.16 4.46
N GLN A 13 5.61 25.85 3.69
CA GLN A 13 5.69 26.16 2.26
C GLN A 13 4.56 25.51 1.45
N ILE A 14 4.10 24.30 1.81
CA ILE A 14 2.93 23.67 1.15
C ILE A 14 1.71 24.59 1.24
N TYR A 15 1.42 25.09 2.44
CA TYR A 15 0.29 25.98 2.70
C TYR A 15 0.53 27.43 2.25
N GLN A 16 1.79 27.87 2.04
CA GLN A 16 2.05 29.15 1.37
C GLN A 16 1.77 29.07 -0.15
N VAL A 17 2.13 27.95 -0.79
CA VAL A 17 1.88 27.72 -2.23
C VAL A 17 0.38 27.52 -2.52
N ARG A 18 -0.34 26.81 -1.64
CA ARG A 18 -1.78 26.58 -1.72
C ARG A 18 -2.43 26.68 -0.33
N PRO A 19 -2.82 27.91 0.11
CA PRO A 19 -3.43 28.14 1.44
C PRO A 19 -4.81 27.50 1.64
N ASP A 20 -5.44 27.07 0.55
CA ASP A 20 -6.76 26.43 0.49
C ASP A 20 -6.75 24.92 0.78
N LEU A 21 -5.57 24.29 0.88
CA LEU A 21 -5.47 22.84 1.08
C LEU A 21 -5.77 22.43 2.52
N ASN A 22 -6.64 21.42 2.65
CA ASN A 22 -6.88 20.69 3.89
C ASN A 22 -6.27 19.30 3.74
N LEU A 23 -5.10 19.05 4.35
CA LEU A 23 -4.29 17.86 4.06
C LEU A 23 -4.28 16.87 5.23
N SER A 24 -4.44 15.57 4.95
CA SER A 24 -4.15 14.55 5.96
C SER A 24 -2.64 14.48 6.25
N LYS A 25 -2.26 13.99 7.44
CA LYS A 25 -0.86 13.69 7.77
C LYS A 25 -0.18 12.84 6.70
N THR A 26 -0.89 11.84 6.16
CA THR A 26 -0.42 10.97 5.08
C THR A 26 -0.12 11.77 3.81
N ALA A 27 -0.97 12.72 3.44
CA ALA A 27 -0.73 13.58 2.27
C ALA A 27 0.57 14.39 2.44
N ILE A 28 0.75 15.08 3.58
CA ILE A 28 1.99 15.85 3.86
C ILE A 28 3.24 14.96 3.72
N HIS A 29 3.22 13.75 4.28
CA HIS A 29 4.31 12.78 4.11
C HIS A 29 4.60 12.45 2.64
N LYS A 30 3.56 12.27 1.81
CA LYS A 30 3.75 11.96 0.38
C LYS A 30 4.30 13.13 -0.40
N ILE A 31 3.84 14.35 -0.09
CA ILE A 31 4.37 15.59 -0.68
C ILE A 31 5.86 15.70 -0.39
N LEU A 32 6.24 15.62 0.89
CA LEU A 32 7.63 15.80 1.30
C LEU A 32 8.53 14.64 0.83
N PHE A 33 8.00 13.43 0.66
CA PHE A 33 8.72 12.34 0.00
C PHE A 33 8.98 12.63 -1.48
N LYS A 34 7.96 13.07 -2.25
CA LYS A 34 8.14 13.43 -3.67
C LYS A 34 9.12 14.60 -3.81
N VAL A 35 9.04 15.61 -2.93
CA VAL A 35 10.03 16.69 -2.83
C VAL A 35 11.44 16.15 -2.60
N ARG A 36 11.66 15.29 -1.59
CA ARG A 36 12.96 14.63 -1.34
C ARG A 36 13.46 13.89 -2.58
N ALA A 37 12.60 13.12 -3.24
CA ALA A 37 12.95 12.31 -4.40
C ALA A 37 13.30 13.16 -5.63
N THR A 38 12.67 14.33 -5.80
CA THR A 38 12.94 15.30 -6.87
C THR A 38 14.15 16.20 -6.59
N LEU A 39 14.52 16.41 -5.32
CA LEU A 39 15.73 17.16 -4.96
C LEU A 39 17.01 16.38 -5.36
N PRO A 40 18.08 17.07 -5.83
CA PRO A 40 19.37 16.46 -6.10
C PRO A 40 19.92 15.67 -4.90
N GLU A 41 20.64 14.58 -5.15
CA GLU A 41 21.17 13.70 -4.10
C GLU A 41 22.08 14.42 -3.10
N ASN A 42 22.84 15.40 -3.59
CA ASN A 42 23.75 16.23 -2.80
C ASN A 42 23.06 17.40 -2.08
N ASP A 43 21.74 17.62 -2.22
CA ASP A 43 21.07 18.73 -1.55
C ASP A 43 20.94 18.45 -0.03
N PRO A 44 21.45 19.33 0.87
CA PRO A 44 21.34 19.15 2.31
C PRO A 44 19.88 19.18 2.83
N VAL A 45 18.92 19.75 2.09
CA VAL A 45 17.48 19.66 2.42
C VAL A 45 17.00 18.21 2.29
N ARG A 46 17.51 17.45 1.31
CA ARG A 46 17.21 16.01 1.13
C ARG A 46 17.62 15.21 2.37
N LYS A 47 18.75 15.55 2.99
CA LYS A 47 19.25 14.95 4.25
C LYS A 47 18.41 15.30 5.49
N CYS A 48 17.60 16.36 5.43
CA CYS A 48 16.67 16.72 6.51
C CYS A 48 15.34 15.96 6.40
N LEU A 49 15.14 15.18 5.34
CA LEU A 49 13.92 14.42 5.05
C LEU A 49 14.22 12.90 5.08
N PRO A 50 14.48 12.30 6.25
CA PRO A 50 14.67 10.85 6.32
C PRO A 50 13.33 10.14 6.20
N PHE A 51 13.21 9.20 5.28
CA PHE A 51 12.00 8.38 5.08
C PHE A 51 12.31 6.88 5.13
N TYR A 52 11.31 6.09 5.52
CA TYR A 52 11.31 4.64 5.35
C TYR A 52 9.96 4.17 4.81
N TRP A 53 9.97 3.05 4.10
CA TRP A 53 8.75 2.43 3.56
C TRP A 53 8.00 1.68 4.65
N TYR A 54 6.72 2.02 4.82
CA TYR A 54 5.84 1.44 5.83
C TYR A 54 4.49 1.05 5.20
N ASN A 55 3.54 0.63 6.03
CA ASN A 55 2.21 0.13 5.66
C ASN A 55 1.45 0.95 4.59
N TYR A 56 1.69 2.26 4.53
CA TYR A 56 1.04 3.18 3.59
C TYR A 56 2.03 3.81 2.60
N GLY A 57 3.19 3.20 2.40
CA GLY A 57 4.31 3.73 1.60
C GLY A 57 5.29 4.54 2.48
N PRO A 58 6.01 5.52 1.92
CA PRO A 58 7.03 6.27 2.67
C PRO A 58 6.45 7.06 3.86
N TYR A 59 7.11 6.97 5.00
CA TYR A 59 6.79 7.64 6.26
C TYR A 59 8.05 8.26 6.90
N SER A 60 7.90 9.29 7.74
CA SER A 60 9.01 10.02 8.36
C SER A 60 8.64 10.55 9.73
N GLU A 61 9.33 10.09 10.78
CA GLU A 61 9.08 10.53 12.15
C GLU A 61 9.50 11.99 12.37
N VAL A 62 10.43 12.51 11.56
CA VAL A 62 10.82 13.92 11.55
C VAL A 62 9.68 14.78 10.99
N VAL A 63 8.99 14.32 9.94
CA VAL A 63 7.79 14.99 9.41
C VAL A 63 6.65 14.94 10.42
N GLU A 64 6.36 13.78 11.02
CA GLU A 64 5.32 13.65 12.06
C GLU A 64 5.58 14.59 13.25
N SER A 65 6.81 14.60 13.75
CA SER A 65 7.22 15.46 14.86
C SER A 65 7.15 16.95 14.51
N SER A 66 7.44 17.31 13.25
CA SER A 66 7.29 18.67 12.74
C SER A 66 5.83 19.09 12.63
N ILE A 67 4.93 18.18 12.21
CA ILE A 67 3.48 18.42 12.19
C ILE A 67 2.98 18.72 13.60
N GLU A 68 3.34 17.91 14.59
CA GLU A 68 2.89 18.12 15.98
C GLU A 68 3.50 19.39 16.60
N ALA A 69 4.75 19.75 16.27
CA ALA A 69 5.34 21.02 16.68
C ALA A 69 4.57 22.22 16.11
N LEU A 70 4.22 22.20 14.82
CA LEU A 70 3.44 23.27 14.17
C LEU A 70 2.01 23.37 14.73
N LYS A 71 1.42 22.25 15.16
CA LYS A 71 0.13 22.25 15.90
C LYS A 71 0.28 22.87 17.28
N GLY A 72 1.33 22.50 18.03
CA GLY A 72 1.64 23.08 19.34
C GLY A 72 1.91 24.60 19.29
N GLN A 73 2.45 25.08 18.18
CA GLN A 73 2.64 26.51 17.89
C GLN A 73 1.38 27.22 17.38
N GLY A 74 0.26 26.51 17.17
CA GLY A 74 -0.98 27.08 16.65
C GLY A 74 -0.94 27.47 15.16
N ILE A 75 0.10 27.07 14.43
CA ILE A 75 0.26 27.34 12.98
C ILE A 75 -0.64 26.40 12.17
N LEU A 76 -0.70 25.13 12.54
CA LEU A 76 -1.64 24.15 12.00
C LEU A 76 -2.76 23.87 12.99
N ARG A 77 -4.00 23.78 12.47
CA ARG A 77 -5.16 23.26 13.21
C ARG A 77 -5.54 21.89 12.65
N GLU A 78 -5.94 20.99 13.54
CA GLU A 78 -6.49 19.69 13.17
C GLU A 78 -8.02 19.75 13.18
N GLU A 79 -8.63 19.43 12.05
CA GLU A 79 -10.08 19.39 11.84
C GLU A 79 -10.54 17.97 11.55
N ARG A 80 -11.76 17.64 11.96
CA ARG A 80 -12.39 16.35 11.65
C ARG A 80 -13.46 16.52 10.58
N THR A 81 -13.37 15.70 9.52
CA THR A 81 -14.45 15.57 8.54
C THR A 81 -15.69 14.94 9.18
N GLN A 82 -16.85 15.05 8.51
CA GLN A 82 -18.07 14.31 8.87
C GLN A 82 -17.84 12.78 8.91
N THR A 83 -16.88 12.28 8.14
CA THR A 83 -16.45 10.86 8.13
C THR A 83 -15.39 10.52 9.19
N GLY A 84 -15.11 11.44 10.12
CA GLY A 84 -14.15 11.24 11.22
C GLY A 84 -12.67 11.27 10.81
N LYS A 85 -12.35 11.54 9.53
CA LYS A 85 -10.96 11.68 9.06
C LYS A 85 -10.37 12.99 9.58
N SER A 86 -9.09 12.95 9.97
CA SER A 86 -8.33 14.13 10.38
C SER A 86 -7.69 14.83 9.18
N LEU A 87 -7.86 16.15 9.09
CA LEU A 87 -7.22 17.05 8.14
C LEU A 87 -6.51 18.19 8.87
N LEU A 88 -5.38 18.61 8.33
CA LEU A 88 -4.57 19.70 8.83
C LEU A 88 -4.77 20.92 7.95
N VAL A 89 -5.16 22.02 8.57
CA VAL A 89 -5.46 23.31 7.93
C VAL A 89 -4.53 24.40 8.46
N LEU A 90 -4.22 25.39 7.64
CA LEU A 90 -3.43 26.53 8.08
C LEU A 90 -4.28 27.45 8.97
N ASN A 91 -3.83 27.69 10.20
CA ASN A 91 -4.55 28.46 11.21
C ASN A 91 -3.98 29.88 11.41
N SER A 92 -2.67 30.05 11.24
CA SER A 92 -2.01 31.36 11.18
C SER A 92 -1.10 31.44 9.95
N ARG A 93 -0.96 32.64 9.36
CA ARG A 93 0.01 32.84 8.27
C ARG A 93 1.42 32.73 8.85
N PRO A 94 2.30 31.88 8.32
CA PRO A 94 3.68 31.82 8.77
C PRO A 94 4.45 33.05 8.29
N ASP A 95 5.36 33.54 9.11
CA ASP A 95 6.27 34.62 8.75
C ASP A 95 7.10 34.25 7.50
N ILE A 96 7.41 35.25 6.67
CA ILE A 96 8.11 35.05 5.40
C ILE A 96 9.60 34.82 5.67
N PHE A 97 9.98 33.57 5.93
CA PHE A 97 11.37 33.14 6.11
C PHE A 97 12.05 32.69 4.81
N CYS A 98 13.27 33.18 4.61
CA CYS A 98 14.12 33.03 3.42
C CYS A 98 15.49 32.42 3.81
N VAL A 99 16.24 31.67 2.98
CA VAL A 99 16.09 31.29 1.56
C VAL A 99 16.51 29.81 1.37
N ARG A 100 15.81 29.06 0.50
CA ARG A 100 16.42 28.09 -0.43
C ARG A 100 15.53 27.96 -1.68
N GLU A 101 15.87 28.70 -2.74
CA GLU A 101 15.03 28.84 -3.94
C GLU A 101 14.73 27.50 -4.60
N ASP A 102 15.70 26.59 -4.69
CA ASP A 102 15.54 25.28 -5.30
C ASP A 102 14.48 24.42 -4.57
N ALA A 103 14.56 24.32 -3.24
CA ALA A 103 13.61 23.55 -2.45
C ALA A 103 12.20 24.18 -2.45
N SER A 104 12.11 25.51 -2.40
CA SER A 104 10.83 26.25 -2.55
C SER A 104 10.23 26.07 -3.96
N THR A 105 11.07 26.01 -5.00
CA THR A 105 10.65 25.76 -6.38
C THR A 105 10.18 24.31 -6.58
N VAL A 106 10.89 23.34 -6.02
CA VAL A 106 10.51 21.91 -6.09
C VAL A 106 9.20 21.66 -5.34
N ILE A 107 9.05 22.17 -4.11
CA ILE A 107 7.77 22.03 -3.39
C ILE A 107 6.64 22.78 -4.08
N GLY A 108 6.91 23.98 -4.62
CA GLY A 108 5.96 24.73 -5.44
C GLY A 108 5.50 23.99 -6.70
N ARG A 109 6.36 23.16 -7.30
CA ARG A 109 5.99 22.28 -8.41
C ARG A 109 5.16 21.09 -7.92
N VAL A 110 5.67 20.33 -6.97
CA VAL A 110 5.01 19.11 -6.44
C VAL A 110 3.61 19.44 -5.89
N VAL A 111 3.43 20.55 -5.18
CA VAL A 111 2.14 20.96 -4.60
C VAL A 111 1.12 21.39 -5.67
N ARG A 112 1.57 21.89 -6.83
CA ARG A 112 0.67 22.21 -7.96
C ARG A 112 0.22 20.99 -8.75
N GLU A 113 0.95 19.87 -8.68
CA GLU A 113 0.60 18.59 -9.31
C GLU A 113 -0.46 17.78 -8.52
N ILE A 114 -0.93 18.32 -7.39
CA ILE A 114 -1.82 17.63 -6.45
C ILE A 114 -3.25 18.11 -6.60
N ASP A 115 -4.13 17.13 -6.80
CA ASP A 115 -5.55 17.28 -6.51
C ASP A 115 -5.81 16.84 -5.04
N PRO A 116 -6.23 17.74 -4.13
CA PRO A 116 -6.57 17.37 -2.76
C PRO A 116 -7.77 16.41 -2.65
N TYR A 117 -8.64 16.36 -3.67
CA TYR A 117 -9.80 15.48 -3.69
C TYR A 117 -9.47 14.08 -4.25
N HIS A 118 -8.37 13.93 -5.00
CA HIS A 118 -7.95 12.68 -5.65
C HIS A 118 -6.45 12.39 -5.41
N MET A 119 -6.06 12.36 -4.12
CA MET A 119 -4.69 12.07 -3.69
C MET A 119 -4.18 10.69 -4.13
N GLU A 120 -5.08 9.76 -4.44
CA GLU A 120 -4.81 8.37 -4.82
C GLU A 120 -3.87 8.31 -6.05
N ALA A 121 -4.13 9.10 -7.09
CA ALA A 121 -3.29 9.13 -8.30
C ALA A 121 -1.88 9.69 -8.03
N PHE A 122 -1.70 10.53 -7.01
CA PHE A 122 -0.39 10.99 -6.56
C PHE A 122 0.33 9.91 -5.73
N VAL A 123 -0.40 9.20 -4.86
CA VAL A 123 0.11 8.06 -4.08
C VAL A 123 0.53 6.90 -4.99
N HIS A 124 -0.27 6.55 -6.00
CA HIS A 124 0.01 5.46 -6.93
C HIS A 124 1.28 5.73 -7.76
N ARG A 125 1.50 6.98 -8.20
CA ARG A 125 2.77 7.39 -8.80
C ARG A 125 3.95 7.21 -7.85
N ILE A 126 3.81 7.50 -6.54
CA ILE A 126 4.89 7.23 -5.58
C ILE A 126 5.23 5.75 -5.47
N TYR A 127 4.26 4.84 -5.52
CA TYR A 127 4.53 3.40 -5.56
C TYR A 127 5.19 2.96 -6.88
N ARG A 128 4.69 3.43 -8.03
CA ARG A 128 5.22 3.03 -9.34
C ARG A 128 6.61 3.61 -9.63
N ASP A 129 6.88 4.86 -9.22
CA ASP A 129 8.13 5.57 -9.52
C ASP A 129 9.27 5.25 -8.53
N TYR A 130 8.96 4.90 -7.27
CA TYR A 130 9.96 4.90 -6.18
C TYR A 130 9.89 3.71 -5.20
N ALA A 131 9.00 2.73 -5.38
CA ALA A 131 8.98 1.61 -4.45
C ALA A 131 10.26 0.74 -4.57
N PRO A 132 10.83 0.28 -3.45
CA PRO A 132 12.10 -0.47 -3.43
C PRO A 132 12.01 -1.90 -3.98
N TYR A 133 10.77 -2.39 -4.19
CA TYR A 133 10.45 -3.70 -4.74
C TYR A 133 9.30 -3.56 -5.72
N GLU A 134 9.40 -4.19 -6.89
CA GLU A 134 8.35 -4.21 -7.91
C GLU A 134 7.04 -4.85 -7.39
N PHE A 135 7.16 -5.84 -6.50
CA PHE A 135 6.04 -6.41 -5.75
C PHE A 135 5.14 -5.33 -5.11
N MET A 136 5.71 -4.20 -4.64
CA MET A 136 4.91 -3.17 -3.97
C MET A 136 3.96 -2.43 -4.91
N SER A 137 4.40 -2.08 -6.13
CA SER A 137 3.51 -1.41 -7.10
C SER A 137 2.44 -2.39 -7.57
N ARG A 138 2.84 -3.57 -8.05
CA ARG A 138 1.92 -4.62 -8.53
C ARG A 138 0.90 -5.00 -7.45
N TYR A 139 1.36 -5.36 -6.25
CA TYR A 139 0.45 -5.83 -5.20
C TYR A 139 -0.40 -4.69 -4.60
N LYS A 140 0.17 -3.51 -4.35
CA LYS A 140 -0.58 -2.43 -3.67
C LYS A 140 -1.49 -1.65 -4.60
N VAL A 141 -1.02 -1.30 -5.79
CA VAL A 141 -1.75 -0.44 -6.74
C VAL A 141 -2.59 -1.30 -7.68
N ASP A 142 -2.00 -2.36 -8.24
CA ASP A 142 -2.62 -3.08 -9.36
C ASP A 142 -3.46 -4.30 -8.90
N PHE A 143 -3.28 -4.78 -7.66
CA PHE A 143 -4.13 -5.82 -7.05
C PHE A 143 -5.02 -5.31 -5.90
N LEU A 144 -4.44 -4.79 -4.81
CA LEU A 144 -5.22 -4.50 -3.58
C LEU A 144 -6.26 -3.39 -3.72
N VAL A 145 -5.99 -2.36 -4.54
CA VAL A 145 -6.97 -1.29 -4.81
C VAL A 145 -8.11 -1.85 -5.67
N PRO A 146 -7.85 -2.42 -6.87
CA PRO A 146 -8.84 -3.18 -7.64
C PRO A 146 -9.67 -4.18 -6.83
N PHE A 147 -9.05 -4.98 -5.95
CA PHE A 147 -9.78 -5.97 -5.14
C PHE A 147 -10.66 -5.32 -4.05
N SER A 148 -10.28 -4.14 -3.54
CA SER A 148 -11.14 -3.35 -2.65
C SER A 148 -12.39 -2.87 -3.38
N ASP A 149 -12.24 -2.43 -4.62
CA ASP A 149 -13.33 -1.88 -5.45
C ASP A 149 -14.27 -2.99 -5.96
N TYR A 150 -13.72 -4.14 -6.33
CA TYR A 150 -14.49 -5.37 -6.60
C TYR A 150 -15.36 -5.76 -5.39
N ARG A 151 -14.81 -5.75 -4.17
CA ARG A 151 -15.57 -6.05 -2.95
C ARG A 151 -16.61 -4.96 -2.62
N ALA A 152 -16.30 -3.69 -2.91
CA ALA A 152 -17.23 -2.58 -2.67
C ALA A 152 -18.44 -2.60 -3.61
N SER A 153 -18.26 -3.05 -4.85
CA SER A 153 -19.33 -3.25 -5.83
C SER A 153 -20.18 -4.50 -5.58
N HIS A 154 -19.72 -5.46 -4.76
CA HIS A 154 -20.43 -6.71 -4.43
C HIS A 154 -20.80 -6.81 -2.93
N PRO A 155 -21.71 -5.95 -2.43
CA PRO A 155 -22.10 -5.93 -1.02
C PRO A 155 -22.94 -7.14 -0.61
N GLU A 156 -22.93 -7.42 0.69
CA GLU A 156 -23.63 -8.54 1.31
C GLU A 156 -25.15 -8.49 1.03
N GLY A 157 -25.71 -9.58 0.48
CA GLY A 157 -27.14 -9.74 0.21
C GLY A 157 -27.63 -9.31 -1.19
N GLN A 158 -26.80 -8.73 -2.04
CA GLN A 158 -27.20 -8.30 -3.39
C GLN A 158 -27.00 -9.42 -4.43
N ARG A 159 -28.05 -10.21 -4.71
CA ARG A 159 -27.96 -11.46 -5.48
C ARG A 159 -28.13 -11.37 -7.01
N THR A 160 -28.55 -10.24 -7.60
CA THR A 160 -29.18 -10.30 -8.94
C THR A 160 -29.02 -9.10 -9.89
N LEU A 161 -28.35 -8.00 -9.53
CA LEU A 161 -28.34 -6.78 -10.36
C LEU A 161 -27.00 -6.38 -11.02
N ASN A 162 -25.85 -6.75 -10.46
CA ASN A 162 -24.56 -6.33 -11.02
C ASN A 162 -24.32 -6.86 -12.44
N ARG A 163 -24.71 -8.11 -12.72
CA ARG A 163 -24.52 -8.76 -14.02
C ARG A 163 -25.20 -8.04 -15.19
N PHE A 164 -26.24 -7.23 -14.93
CA PHE A 164 -26.98 -6.47 -15.94
C PHE A 164 -26.69 -4.96 -15.93
N LEU A 165 -25.84 -4.48 -15.01
CA LEU A 165 -25.36 -3.10 -14.94
C LEU A 165 -23.88 -2.97 -15.34
N ASN A 166 -23.19 -4.09 -15.52
CA ASN A 166 -21.73 -4.13 -15.71
C ASN A 166 -21.26 -4.12 -17.18
N GLU A 167 -22.13 -3.95 -18.18
CA GLU A 167 -21.70 -3.78 -19.59
C GLU A 167 -20.83 -2.52 -19.80
N GLU A 168 -20.87 -1.55 -18.88
CA GLU A 168 -19.98 -0.37 -18.84
C GLU A 168 -19.17 -0.23 -17.54
N SER A 169 -19.20 -1.21 -16.61
CA SER A 169 -18.58 -0.99 -15.30
C SER A 169 -17.05 -1.15 -15.33
N THR A 170 -16.34 -0.17 -14.78
CA THR A 170 -14.89 -0.19 -14.49
C THR A 170 -14.48 -1.17 -13.38
N THR A 171 -15.33 -2.15 -13.07
CA THR A 171 -15.06 -3.15 -12.04
C THR A 171 -14.01 -4.14 -12.54
N PRO A 172 -12.93 -4.41 -11.80
CA PRO A 172 -11.94 -5.39 -12.23
C PRO A 172 -12.55 -6.79 -12.31
N ASP A 173 -12.37 -7.46 -13.44
CA ASP A 173 -12.72 -8.86 -13.60
C ASP A 173 -11.86 -9.73 -12.66
N LEU A 174 -12.41 -10.84 -12.18
CA LEU A 174 -11.69 -11.82 -11.37
C LEU A 174 -10.47 -12.38 -12.13
N ASP A 175 -10.59 -12.54 -13.45
CA ASP A 175 -9.47 -12.90 -14.32
C ASP A 175 -8.33 -11.89 -14.24
N HIS A 176 -8.62 -10.59 -14.15
CA HIS A 176 -7.59 -9.58 -13.99
C HIS A 176 -6.95 -9.65 -12.59
N LEU A 177 -7.76 -9.80 -11.53
CA LEU A 177 -7.26 -9.93 -10.16
C LEU A 177 -6.39 -11.17 -9.96
N GLU A 178 -6.75 -12.29 -10.59
CA GLU A 178 -5.99 -13.54 -10.55
C GLU A 178 -4.66 -13.43 -11.31
N ASN A 179 -4.68 -12.92 -12.54
CA ASN A 179 -3.45 -12.70 -13.31
C ASN A 179 -2.51 -11.74 -12.59
N THR A 180 -3.01 -10.64 -12.00
CA THR A 180 -2.17 -9.72 -11.23
C THR A 180 -1.59 -10.38 -9.97
N LEU A 181 -2.26 -11.36 -9.34
CA LEU A 181 -1.65 -12.14 -8.25
C LEU A 181 -0.48 -13.00 -8.72
N TYR A 182 -0.61 -13.68 -9.86
CA TYR A 182 0.51 -14.43 -10.46
C TYR A 182 1.66 -13.50 -10.87
N ASP A 183 1.35 -12.32 -11.41
CA ASP A 183 2.33 -11.28 -11.69
C ASP A 183 3.01 -10.71 -10.43
N CYS A 184 2.36 -10.77 -9.25
CA CYS A 184 3.00 -10.44 -7.98
C CYS A 184 3.91 -11.57 -7.49
N GLU A 185 3.48 -12.82 -7.62
CA GLU A 185 4.26 -14.00 -7.25
C GLU A 185 5.57 -14.11 -8.07
N ALA A 186 5.50 -13.79 -9.36
CA ALA A 186 6.64 -13.79 -10.28
C ALA A 186 7.73 -12.73 -9.96
N VAL A 187 7.45 -11.76 -9.08
CA VAL A 187 8.41 -10.71 -8.67
C VAL A 187 8.69 -10.70 -7.17
N LEU A 188 8.47 -11.83 -6.50
CA LEU A 188 8.87 -12.02 -5.10
C LEU A 188 10.39 -11.87 -4.93
N MET A 189 10.77 -11.42 -3.74
CA MET A 189 12.12 -11.05 -3.38
C MET A 189 12.95 -12.28 -3.00
N GLU A 190 14.12 -12.44 -3.60
CA GLU A 190 15.08 -13.52 -3.30
C GLU A 190 15.87 -13.32 -1.99
N GLU A 191 15.69 -12.20 -1.28
CA GLU A 191 16.41 -11.95 -0.03
C GLU A 191 15.93 -12.90 1.09
N SER A 192 16.87 -13.48 1.85
CA SER A 192 16.57 -14.44 2.93
C SER A 192 15.70 -13.88 4.05
N LEU A 193 15.60 -12.55 4.17
CA LEU A 193 14.64 -11.89 5.04
C LEU A 193 13.19 -12.26 4.70
N PHE A 194 12.87 -12.48 3.42
CA PHE A 194 11.52 -12.68 2.91
C PHE A 194 11.18 -14.13 2.54
N GLU A 195 12.12 -15.08 2.56
CA GLU A 195 11.88 -16.52 2.25
C GLU A 195 10.56 -17.04 2.82
N LYS A 196 10.40 -16.97 4.14
CA LYS A 196 9.17 -17.44 4.81
C LYS A 196 7.94 -16.57 4.48
N PHE A 197 8.09 -15.30 4.11
CA PHE A 197 6.95 -14.52 3.60
C PHE A 197 6.52 -15.03 2.22
N ASN A 198 7.47 -15.38 1.35
CA ASN A 198 7.21 -15.92 0.02
C ASN A 198 6.43 -17.24 0.12
N ASP A 199 6.79 -18.14 1.04
CA ASP A 199 6.05 -19.39 1.30
C ASP A 199 4.56 -19.13 1.61
N GLU A 200 4.29 -18.21 2.54
CA GLU A 200 2.92 -17.86 2.97
C GLU A 200 2.15 -17.11 1.87
N PHE A 201 2.86 -16.33 1.04
CA PHE A 201 2.29 -15.64 -0.12
C PHE A 201 1.89 -16.63 -1.22
N THR A 202 2.76 -17.56 -1.59
CA THR A 202 2.48 -18.64 -2.55
C THR A 202 1.32 -19.53 -2.10
N ALA A 203 1.29 -19.87 -0.80
CA ALA A 203 0.16 -20.57 -0.19
C ALA A 203 -1.14 -19.74 -0.23
N TYR A 204 -1.06 -18.41 -0.14
CA TYR A 204 -2.22 -17.53 -0.32
C TYR A 204 -2.67 -17.44 -1.77
N VAL A 205 -1.78 -17.25 -2.75
CA VAL A 205 -2.10 -17.20 -4.19
C VAL A 205 -2.80 -18.49 -4.63
N SER A 206 -2.28 -19.64 -4.20
CA SER A 206 -2.89 -20.97 -4.41
C SER A 206 -4.27 -21.13 -3.76
N GLY A 207 -4.57 -20.36 -2.72
CA GLY A 207 -5.87 -20.29 -2.08
C GLY A 207 -6.82 -19.35 -2.82
N ALA A 208 -6.35 -18.14 -3.15
CA ALA A 208 -7.11 -17.09 -3.82
C ALA A 208 -7.57 -17.52 -5.23
N GLY A 209 -6.72 -18.19 -6.01
CA GLY A 209 -7.13 -18.73 -7.32
C GLY A 209 -8.33 -19.68 -7.24
N LYS A 210 -8.39 -20.54 -6.21
CA LYS A 210 -9.54 -21.42 -5.96
C LYS A 210 -10.79 -20.68 -5.51
N VAL A 211 -10.64 -19.55 -4.83
CA VAL A 211 -11.76 -18.66 -4.52
C VAL A 211 -12.29 -18.01 -5.78
N PHE A 212 -11.41 -17.51 -6.65
CA PHE A 212 -11.82 -16.89 -7.91
C PHE A 212 -12.46 -17.91 -8.85
N GLU A 213 -11.93 -19.13 -8.98
CA GLU A 213 -12.57 -20.26 -9.67
C GLU A 213 -13.97 -20.54 -9.12
N PHE A 214 -14.10 -20.73 -7.80
CA PHE A 214 -15.38 -20.97 -7.14
C PHE A 214 -16.41 -19.84 -7.34
N VAL A 215 -15.98 -18.57 -7.28
CA VAL A 215 -16.87 -17.40 -7.47
C VAL A 215 -17.32 -17.26 -8.93
N ARG A 216 -16.54 -17.76 -9.91
CA ARG A 216 -16.98 -17.83 -11.31
C ARG A 216 -18.05 -18.92 -11.53
N GLU A 217 -17.98 -20.02 -10.79
CA GLU A 217 -18.90 -21.17 -10.92
C GLU A 217 -20.22 -20.99 -10.15
N ASP A 218 -20.18 -20.37 -8.97
CA ASP A 218 -21.35 -20.13 -8.12
C ASP A 218 -21.41 -18.64 -7.68
N GLU A 219 -22.37 -17.89 -8.23
CA GLU A 219 -22.59 -16.49 -7.84
C GLU A 219 -23.30 -16.35 -6.48
N ALA A 220 -23.86 -17.44 -5.91
CA ALA A 220 -24.64 -17.39 -4.69
C ALA A 220 -23.77 -17.46 -3.42
N ASP A 221 -24.02 -16.53 -2.48
CA ASP A 221 -23.49 -16.53 -1.11
C ASP A 221 -21.94 -16.57 -0.97
N THR A 222 -21.20 -16.14 -2.00
CA THR A 222 -19.72 -16.08 -2.00
C THR A 222 -19.11 -14.85 -1.31
N HIS A 223 -19.91 -13.85 -0.93
CA HIS A 223 -19.43 -12.64 -0.25
C HIS A 223 -18.52 -12.94 0.97
N PRO A 224 -18.80 -13.92 1.86
CA PRO A 224 -17.93 -14.23 3.00
C PRO A 224 -16.53 -14.72 2.60
N ILE A 225 -16.41 -15.54 1.56
CA ILE A 225 -15.12 -16.07 1.10
C ILE A 225 -14.30 -15.01 0.34
N VAL A 226 -14.96 -14.14 -0.42
CA VAL A 226 -14.34 -12.93 -1.02
C VAL A 226 -13.82 -11.99 0.08
N LYS A 227 -14.63 -11.72 1.10
CA LYS A 227 -14.28 -10.86 2.26
C LYS A 227 -13.11 -11.41 3.06
N ALA A 228 -13.06 -12.72 3.30
CA ALA A 228 -11.93 -13.41 3.94
C ALA A 228 -10.65 -13.35 3.08
N THR A 229 -10.78 -13.55 1.77
CA THR A 229 -9.65 -13.48 0.81
C THR A 229 -9.05 -12.09 0.75
N TYR A 230 -9.87 -11.03 0.76
CA TYR A 230 -9.41 -9.65 0.87
C TYR A 230 -8.75 -9.36 2.23
N ALA A 231 -9.30 -9.85 3.34
CA ALA A 231 -8.71 -9.67 4.66
C ALA A 231 -7.30 -10.31 4.76
N SER A 232 -7.13 -11.53 4.23
CA SER A 232 -5.82 -12.18 4.18
C SER A 232 -4.84 -11.45 3.26
N ALA A 233 -5.30 -10.91 2.13
CA ALA A 233 -4.50 -10.06 1.24
C ALA A 233 -3.95 -8.81 1.95
N VAL A 234 -4.80 -8.19 2.77
CA VAL A 234 -4.43 -7.03 3.58
C VAL A 234 -3.43 -7.41 4.68
N ASP A 235 -3.61 -8.54 5.38
CA ASP A 235 -2.66 -9.05 6.37
C ASP A 235 -1.27 -9.35 5.76
N LEU A 236 -1.22 -9.89 4.54
CA LEU A 236 0.02 -10.08 3.78
C LEU A 236 0.72 -8.76 3.50
N TRP A 237 -0.02 -7.75 3.02
CA TRP A 237 0.55 -6.41 2.78
C TRP A 237 1.16 -5.78 4.03
N TYR A 238 0.42 -5.79 5.15
CA TYR A 238 0.90 -5.24 6.41
C TYR A 238 2.10 -6.01 6.97
N THR A 239 2.20 -7.31 6.69
CA THR A 239 3.37 -8.11 7.08
C THR A 239 4.58 -7.78 6.19
N PHE A 240 4.38 -7.73 4.86
CA PHE A 240 5.43 -7.39 3.91
C PHE A 240 6.01 -5.99 4.14
N ALA A 241 5.16 -4.96 4.25
CA ALA A 241 5.57 -3.57 4.42
C ALA A 241 6.37 -3.32 5.72
N LYS A 242 6.22 -4.18 6.74
CA LYS A 242 7.07 -4.16 7.95
C LYS A 242 8.46 -4.76 7.75
N GLY A 243 8.63 -5.64 6.77
CA GLY A 243 9.92 -6.19 6.38
C GLY A 243 10.70 -5.23 5.48
N VAL A 244 10.01 -4.55 4.55
CA VAL A 244 10.61 -3.60 3.58
C VAL A 244 11.50 -2.54 4.23
N ARG A 245 11.18 -2.04 5.43
CA ARG A 245 11.99 -1.03 6.15
C ARG A 245 13.34 -1.52 6.70
N ILE A 246 13.71 -2.79 6.52
CA ILE A 246 14.93 -3.39 7.11
C ILE A 246 16.11 -3.38 6.13
N PRO A 247 15.96 -3.73 4.84
CA PRO A 247 17.04 -3.65 3.86
C PRO A 247 17.28 -2.20 3.41
N ASP A 248 18.53 -1.84 3.13
CA ASP A 248 18.99 -0.46 2.85
C ASP A 248 18.24 0.28 1.73
N ARG A 249 17.60 -0.45 0.79
CA ARG A 249 16.73 0.14 -0.23
C ARG A 249 15.41 0.71 0.33
N GLY A 250 14.95 0.24 1.49
CA GLY A 250 13.65 0.58 2.07
C GLY A 250 13.68 1.65 3.16
N HIS A 251 14.84 2.09 3.63
CA HIS A 251 14.98 3.12 4.66
C HIS A 251 16.13 4.10 4.38
N ASP A 252 16.02 5.30 4.94
CA ASP A 252 17.11 6.27 5.01
C ASP A 252 18.07 5.93 6.18
N GLU A 253 19.38 6.13 6.00
CA GLU A 253 20.43 5.80 7.00
C GLU A 253 20.15 6.36 8.40
N TYR A 254 19.41 7.47 8.50
CA TYR A 254 18.88 8.01 9.76
C TYR A 254 18.24 6.94 10.67
N TYR A 255 17.60 5.91 10.09
CA TYR A 255 16.90 4.86 10.81
C TYR A 255 17.75 3.61 11.13
N ASN A 256 19.06 3.61 10.84
CA ASN A 256 19.94 2.46 11.07
C ASN A 256 19.97 1.98 12.54
N ASN A 257 19.66 2.85 13.50
CA ASN A 257 19.53 2.49 14.91
C ASN A 257 18.24 1.68 15.24
N ARG A 258 17.24 1.67 14.36
CA ARG A 258 15.95 0.96 14.56
C ARG A 258 15.91 -0.45 13.99
N LEU A 259 16.85 -0.83 13.12
CA LEU A 259 16.80 -2.08 12.34
C LEU A 259 16.54 -3.33 13.20
N ARG A 260 17.20 -3.45 14.35
CA ARG A 260 17.00 -4.57 15.29
C ARG A 260 15.56 -4.65 15.83
N GLN A 261 14.95 -3.52 16.16
CA GLN A 261 13.56 -3.46 16.62
C GLN A 261 12.61 -3.81 15.46
N TRP A 262 12.88 -3.26 14.28
CA TRP A 262 12.06 -3.47 13.09
C TRP A 262 12.07 -4.92 12.60
N GLU A 263 13.21 -5.60 12.69
CA GLU A 263 13.38 -7.03 12.45
C GLU A 263 12.60 -7.88 13.47
N GLN A 264 12.62 -7.53 14.75
CA GLN A 264 11.82 -8.21 15.78
C GLN A 264 10.31 -8.06 15.54
N GLU A 265 9.86 -6.85 15.22
CA GLU A 265 8.45 -6.56 14.88
C GLU A 265 8.00 -7.26 13.59
N TYR A 266 8.86 -7.34 12.57
CA TYR A 266 8.61 -8.08 11.34
C TYR A 266 8.51 -9.58 11.62
N ARG A 267 9.49 -10.19 12.29
CA ARG A 267 9.47 -11.61 12.68
C ARG A 267 8.29 -11.96 13.59
N ALA A 268 7.87 -11.06 14.47
CA ALA A 268 6.64 -11.22 15.25
C ALA A 268 5.38 -11.22 14.36
N SER A 269 5.30 -10.31 13.40
CA SER A 269 4.19 -10.23 12.43
C SER A 269 4.15 -11.48 11.53
N LEU A 270 5.29 -11.94 11.05
CA LEU A 270 5.41 -13.15 10.22
C LEU A 270 5.02 -14.43 10.99
N ARG A 271 5.36 -14.53 12.28
CA ARG A 271 4.87 -15.63 13.14
C ARG A 271 3.36 -15.58 13.38
N ALA A 272 2.75 -14.39 13.37
CA ALA A 272 1.30 -14.23 13.46
C ALA A 272 0.58 -14.44 12.10
N LEU A 273 1.29 -14.29 10.98
CA LEU A 273 0.76 -14.54 9.63
C LEU A 273 0.53 -16.03 9.37
N THR A 274 1.51 -16.91 9.66
CA THR A 274 1.40 -18.37 9.45
C THR A 274 0.07 -19.00 9.90
N PRO A 275 -0.39 -18.83 11.16
CA PRO A 275 -1.65 -19.41 11.60
C PRO A 275 -2.85 -18.82 10.85
N LYS A 276 -2.85 -17.52 10.54
CA LYS A 276 -3.91 -16.85 9.75
C LYS A 276 -3.98 -17.38 8.33
N ALA A 277 -2.83 -17.48 7.65
CA ALA A 277 -2.75 -18.02 6.28
C ALA A 277 -3.16 -19.50 6.23
N SER A 278 -2.81 -20.27 7.26
CA SER A 278 -3.25 -21.67 7.44
C SER A 278 -4.77 -21.79 7.70
N GLU A 279 -5.34 -20.90 8.51
CA GLU A 279 -6.77 -20.85 8.79
C GLU A 279 -7.57 -20.42 7.55
N TYR A 280 -7.13 -19.36 6.86
CA TYR A 280 -7.67 -18.93 5.57
C TYR A 280 -7.67 -20.08 4.56
N ASN A 281 -6.53 -20.75 4.36
CA ASN A 281 -6.43 -21.88 3.45
C ASN A 281 -7.32 -23.07 3.85
N ARG A 282 -7.54 -23.30 5.15
CA ARG A 282 -8.47 -24.32 5.64
C ARG A 282 -9.93 -23.93 5.35
N TYR A 283 -10.27 -22.65 5.55
CA TYR A 283 -11.59 -22.11 5.27
C TYR A 283 -11.93 -22.16 3.79
N VAL A 284 -11.02 -21.73 2.90
CA VAL A 284 -11.18 -21.87 1.44
C VAL A 284 -11.46 -23.32 1.06
N ARG A 285 -10.62 -24.27 1.52
CA ARG A 285 -10.84 -25.71 1.27
C ARG A 285 -12.15 -26.25 1.84
N ALA A 286 -12.75 -25.62 2.85
CA ALA A 286 -14.04 -26.04 3.38
C ALA A 286 -15.20 -25.52 2.53
N CYS A 287 -15.12 -24.27 2.07
CA CYS A 287 -16.11 -23.66 1.18
C CYS A 287 -16.10 -24.28 -0.22
N THR A 288 -14.94 -24.51 -0.83
CA THR A 288 -14.82 -25.11 -2.18
C THR A 288 -14.98 -26.63 -2.19
N ARG A 289 -15.47 -27.25 -1.09
CA ARG A 289 -15.79 -28.68 -0.99
C ARG A 289 -17.30 -28.87 -1.06
N HIS A 290 -17.84 -28.93 -2.26
CA HIS A 290 -19.20 -29.43 -2.49
C HIS A 290 -19.21 -30.74 -3.30
N PRO A 291 -20.25 -31.58 -3.10
CA PRO A 291 -20.23 -32.97 -3.54
C PRO A 291 -20.39 -33.09 -5.05
N SER A 292 -19.66 -34.04 -5.64
CA SER A 292 -19.72 -34.36 -7.07
C SER A 292 -21.14 -34.72 -7.53
N SER A 293 -21.74 -33.87 -8.37
CA SER A 293 -22.97 -34.21 -9.10
C SER A 293 -23.10 -33.51 -10.46
N ARG A 294 -22.01 -33.49 -11.27
CA ARG A 294 -22.09 -33.44 -12.74
C ARG A 294 -20.82 -33.98 -13.42
N GLU A 295 -20.97 -34.31 -14.69
CA GLU A 295 -20.21 -35.33 -15.43
C GLU A 295 -18.74 -34.98 -15.77
N PRO A 296 -17.86 -35.98 -15.99
CA PRO A 296 -16.48 -35.77 -16.38
C PRO A 296 -16.39 -35.33 -17.86
N GLY A 297 -16.41 -34.02 -18.10
CA GLY A 297 -16.53 -33.47 -19.46
C GLY A 297 -16.01 -32.05 -19.68
N GLY A 298 -14.87 -31.67 -19.08
CA GLY A 298 -14.27 -30.35 -19.27
C GLY A 298 -12.78 -30.32 -18.93
N ARG A 299 -11.94 -29.88 -19.87
CA ARG A 299 -10.49 -29.72 -19.65
C ARG A 299 -10.19 -28.36 -19.01
N SER A 300 -9.33 -28.32 -18.00
CA SER A 300 -8.34 -27.25 -17.88
C SER A 300 -7.06 -27.76 -17.23
N THR A 301 -6.08 -28.13 -18.06
CA THR A 301 -4.71 -28.43 -17.62
C THR A 301 -3.91 -27.14 -17.53
N LYS A 302 -3.98 -26.46 -16.38
CA LYS A 302 -3.04 -25.41 -15.96
C LYS A 302 -2.57 -25.60 -14.52
N ILE A 303 -2.06 -26.80 -14.23
CA ILE A 303 -1.07 -26.94 -13.16
C ILE A 303 0.23 -26.40 -13.74
N LEU A 304 0.67 -25.21 -13.29
CA LEU A 304 1.96 -24.67 -13.70
C LEU A 304 3.10 -25.48 -13.07
N SER A 305 3.76 -26.23 -13.94
CA SER A 305 4.94 -27.04 -13.67
C SER A 305 6.20 -26.17 -13.53
N SER A 306 6.28 -25.36 -12.46
CA SER A 306 7.48 -24.59 -12.11
C SER A 306 8.35 -25.21 -11.02
N LEU A 307 7.93 -26.35 -10.44
CA LEU A 307 8.60 -27.01 -9.30
C LEU A 307 9.25 -28.37 -9.61
N ILE A 308 9.30 -28.81 -10.88
CA ILE A 308 9.74 -30.19 -11.23
C ILE A 308 10.98 -30.24 -12.15
N GLU A 309 11.34 -29.18 -12.88
CA GLU A 309 12.54 -29.21 -13.74
C GLU A 309 13.86 -28.87 -13.01
N GLY A 310 13.82 -28.52 -11.72
CA GLY A 310 15.01 -28.21 -10.91
C GLY A 310 15.61 -29.37 -10.11
N TYR A 311 14.97 -30.55 -10.09
CA TYR A 311 15.33 -31.66 -9.18
C TYR A 311 15.84 -32.95 -9.85
N PHE A 312 16.01 -32.94 -11.17
CA PHE A 312 16.67 -34.03 -11.90
C PHE A 312 17.68 -33.47 -12.92
N SER A 313 18.87 -33.15 -12.42
CA SER A 313 20.13 -33.00 -13.16
C SER A 313 21.26 -33.59 -12.30
#